data_AF-A0A094L3J1-F1
#
_entry.id   AF-A0A094L3J1-F1
#
_cell.length_a   1.000
_cell.length_b   1.000
_cell.length_c   1.000
_cell.angle_alpha   90.00
_cell.angle_beta   90.00
_cell.angle_gamma   90.00
#
_symmetry.space_group_name_H-M   'P 1'
#
loop_
_entity.id
_entity.type
_entity.pdbx_description
1 polymer ?
#
loop_
_entity_poly.entity_id
_entity_poly.type
_entity_poly.pdbx_seq_one_letter_code
_entity_poly.pdbx_strand_id
1 'polypeptide(L)'
;HYKTFDGDIFYFPGVCNYIFASNCKSPYEDFNIQIRRTLVENATRITHVIMRLEGTVIELSRGSVLLDGKVVQMPYSHMGVLIQKSNSYLKVSSKLGLNFLWNEEDALLVRKHPKH
;
A
#
# COMPACT_ATOMS: atom_id res chain seq x y z
N HIS A 1 -4.47 -11.46 10.36
CA HIS A 1 -5.93 -11.25 10.24
C HIS A 1 -6.19 -10.12 9.24
N TYR A 2 -7.37 -10.07 8.66
CA TYR A 2 -7.83 -9.01 7.77
C TYR A 2 -9.10 -8.37 8.33
N LYS A 3 -9.29 -7.08 8.05
CA LYS A 3 -10.53 -6.35 8.31
C LYS A 3 -10.93 -5.58 7.06
N THR A 4 -12.17 -5.77 6.58
CA THR A 4 -12.70 -5.06 5.42
C THR A 4 -13.06 -3.61 5.76
N PHE A 5 -13.37 -2.81 4.73
CA PHE A 5 -13.87 -1.44 4.92
C PHE A 5 -15.21 -1.40 5.69
N ASP A 6 -16.06 -2.41 5.48
CA ASP A 6 -17.37 -2.54 6.14
C ASP A 6 -17.28 -3.21 7.52
N GLY A 7 -16.08 -3.65 7.92
CA GLY A 7 -15.77 -4.08 9.27
C GLY A 7 -15.67 -5.58 9.48
N ASP A 8 -15.90 -6.41 8.45
CA ASP A 8 -15.79 -7.86 8.52
C ASP A 8 -14.35 -8.29 8.81
N ILE A 9 -14.20 -9.23 9.75
CA ILE A 9 -12.90 -9.75 10.16
C ILE A 9 -12.78 -11.20 9.74
N PHE A 10 -11.68 -11.54 9.09
CA PHE A 10 -11.39 -12.92 8.69
C PHE A 10 -9.90 -13.25 8.75
N TYR A 11 -9.60 -14.54 8.69
CA TYR A 11 -8.24 -15.05 8.63
C TYR A 11 -7.97 -15.68 7.28
N PHE A 12 -6.83 -15.33 6.69
CA PHE A 12 -6.38 -15.88 5.42
C PHE A 12 -4.85 -16.09 5.47
N PRO A 13 -4.36 -17.35 5.49
CA PRO A 13 -2.93 -17.69 5.65
C PRO A 13 -2.13 -17.68 4.34
N GLY A 14 -2.61 -17.00 3.29
CA GLY A 14 -1.94 -16.98 1.99
C GLY A 14 -0.57 -16.29 1.99
N VAL A 15 0.41 -16.89 1.30
CA VAL A 15 1.81 -16.45 1.17
C VAL A 15 2.22 -16.13 -0.27
N CYS A 16 1.32 -15.53 -1.03
CA CYS A 16 1.55 -15.09 -2.41
C CYS A 16 1.37 -13.58 -2.56
N ASN A 17 1.23 -13.13 -3.80
CA ASN A 17 0.81 -11.77 -4.14
C ASN A 17 -0.73 -11.71 -4.21
N TYR A 18 -1.32 -10.65 -3.66
CA TYR A 18 -2.76 -10.44 -3.63
C TYR A 18 -3.10 -8.98 -3.93
N ILE A 19 -4.22 -8.76 -4.62
CA ILE A 19 -4.85 -7.43 -4.68
C ILE A 19 -5.49 -7.17 -3.31
N PHE A 20 -5.02 -6.17 -2.59
CA PHE A 20 -5.55 -5.75 -1.30
C PHE A 20 -6.75 -4.82 -1.47
N ALA A 21 -6.65 -3.85 -2.38
CA ALA A 21 -7.73 -2.94 -2.73
C ALA A 21 -7.51 -2.38 -4.14
N SER A 22 -8.57 -2.30 -4.93
CA SER A 22 -8.54 -1.67 -6.26
C SER A 22 -9.89 -1.02 -6.59
N ASN A 23 -9.90 -0.12 -7.57
CA ASN A 23 -11.16 0.37 -8.16
C ASN A 23 -11.55 -0.48 -9.37
N CYS A 24 -12.58 -1.31 -9.22
CA CYS A 24 -13.07 -2.20 -10.26
C CYS A 24 -14.18 -1.61 -11.15
N LYS A 25 -14.64 -0.38 -10.88
CA LYS A 25 -15.80 0.22 -11.58
C LYS A 25 -15.42 1.24 -12.66
N SER A 26 -14.16 1.63 -12.73
CA SER A 26 -13.69 2.63 -13.68
C SER A 26 -12.98 1.94 -14.86
N PRO A 27 -13.21 2.41 -16.12
CA PRO A 27 -12.42 1.95 -17.26
C PRO A 27 -10.92 2.30 -17.11
N TYR A 28 -10.61 3.28 -16.26
CA TYR A 28 -9.26 3.62 -15.82
C TYR A 28 -9.09 3.22 -14.36
N GLU A 29 -8.19 2.28 -14.08
CA GLU A 29 -7.87 1.88 -12.71
C GLU A 29 -7.12 3.03 -11.99
N ASP A 30 -7.89 3.91 -11.32
CA ASP A 30 -7.37 5.10 -10.62
C ASP A 30 -6.48 4.73 -9.43
N PHE A 31 -6.76 3.58 -8.79
CA PHE A 31 -5.83 2.93 -7.89
C PHE A 31 -5.88 1.40 -7.90
N ASN A 32 -4.72 0.79 -7.67
CA ASN A 32 -4.51 -0.63 -7.41
C ASN A 32 -3.47 -0.79 -6.31
N ILE A 33 -3.75 -1.58 -5.27
CA ILE A 33 -2.82 -1.87 -4.18
C ILE A 33 -2.67 -3.37 -4.09
N GLN A 34 -1.45 -3.85 -4.28
CA GLN A 34 -1.08 -5.26 -4.15
C GLN A 34 -0.10 -5.45 -3.01
N ILE A 35 -0.25 -6.57 -2.32
CA ILE A 35 0.60 -6.95 -1.20
C ILE A 35 1.18 -8.33 -1.49
N ARG A 36 2.49 -8.47 -1.28
CA ARG A 36 3.17 -9.75 -1.31
C ARG A 36 3.46 -10.19 0.11
N ARG A 37 2.91 -11.34 0.50
CA ARG A 37 3.17 -11.97 1.79
C ARG A 37 4.09 -13.17 1.59
N THR A 38 5.05 -13.37 2.50
CA THR A 38 5.94 -14.54 2.48
C THR A 38 6.27 -14.97 3.91
N LEU A 39 6.71 -16.21 4.06
CA LEU A 39 7.25 -16.71 5.32
C LEU A 39 8.68 -16.20 5.50
N VAL A 40 8.95 -15.48 6.58
CA VAL A 40 10.28 -15.00 6.95
C VAL A 40 10.47 -15.33 8.43
N GLU A 41 11.47 -16.16 8.76
CA GLU A 41 11.76 -16.58 10.16
C GLU A 41 10.52 -17.13 10.89
N ASN A 42 9.75 -18.01 10.22
CA ASN A 42 8.51 -18.60 10.73
C ASN A 42 7.36 -17.62 11.00
N ALA A 43 7.49 -16.35 10.63
CA ALA A 43 6.42 -15.36 10.66
C ALA A 43 5.97 -14.99 9.24
N THR A 44 4.66 -14.86 9.02
CA THR A 44 4.16 -14.33 7.75
C THR A 44 4.30 -12.82 7.74
N ARG A 45 5.17 -12.29 6.88
CA ARG A 45 5.44 -10.85 6.74
C ARG A 45 4.95 -10.33 5.40
N ILE A 46 4.68 -9.03 5.34
CA ILE A 46 4.46 -8.31 4.08
C ILE A 46 5.86 -7.91 3.62
N THR A 47 6.31 -8.40 2.48
CA THR A 47 7.67 -8.11 2.00
C THR A 47 7.70 -7.05 0.92
N HIS A 48 6.64 -6.96 0.13
CA HIS A 48 6.50 -5.96 -0.92
C HIS A 48 5.08 -5.43 -0.96
N VAL A 49 4.96 -4.14 -1.25
CA VAL A 49 3.69 -3.50 -1.60
C VAL A 49 3.90 -2.80 -2.93
N ILE A 50 3.02 -3.06 -3.89
CA ILE A 50 3.01 -2.37 -5.19
C ILE A 50 1.71 -1.57 -5.24
N MET A 51 1.82 -0.27 -5.48
CA MET A 51 0.67 0.60 -5.63
C MET A 51 0.74 1.31 -6.97
N ARG A 52 -0.35 1.26 -7.73
CA ARG A 52 -0.58 2.16 -8.85
C ARG A 52 -1.53 3.24 -8.37
N LEU A 53 -1.11 4.50 -8.39
CA LEU A 53 -1.94 5.64 -8.00
C LEU A 53 -1.90 6.66 -9.15
N GLU A 54 -3.01 6.88 -9.85
CA GLU A 54 -3.12 7.86 -10.95
C GLU A 54 -2.02 7.71 -12.02
N GLY A 55 -1.63 6.47 -12.32
CA GLY A 55 -0.59 6.15 -13.31
C GLY A 55 0.83 5.99 -12.74
N THR A 56 1.13 6.58 -11.57
CA THR A 56 2.42 6.41 -10.89
C THR A 56 2.52 5.02 -10.25
N VAL A 57 3.64 4.32 -10.46
CA VAL A 57 3.93 3.04 -9.81
C VAL A 57 4.84 3.28 -8.61
N ILE A 58 4.39 2.83 -7.44
CA ILE A 58 5.09 2.94 -6.18
C ILE A 58 5.37 1.52 -5.69
N GLU A 59 6.64 1.20 -5.48
CA GLU A 59 7.07 -0.08 -4.93
C GLU A 59 7.71 0.16 -3.56
N LEU A 60 7.18 -0.52 -2.55
CA LEU A 60 7.61 -0.40 -1.17
C LEU A 60 8.18 -1.74 -0.72
N SER A 61 9.37 -1.69 -0.12
CA SER A 61 9.95 -2.79 0.65
C SER A 61 10.59 -2.23 1.92
N ARG A 62 10.99 -3.09 2.85
CA ARG A 62 11.56 -2.64 4.13
C ARG A 62 12.79 -1.77 3.89
N GLY A 63 12.70 -0.49 4.25
CA GLY A 63 13.80 0.47 4.09
C GLY A 63 13.95 1.07 2.70
N SER A 64 13.10 0.72 1.73
CA SER A 64 13.23 1.18 0.34
C SER A 64 11.88 1.60 -0.26
N VAL A 65 11.91 2.72 -0.98
CA VAL A 65 10.78 3.25 -1.73
C VAL A 65 11.26 3.52 -3.14
N LEU A 66 10.63 2.87 -4.12
CA LEU A 66 10.86 3.14 -5.54
C LEU A 66 9.61 3.78 -6.12
N LEU A 67 9.83 4.79 -6.96
CA LEU A 67 8.82 5.41 -7.78
C LEU A 67 9.22 5.24 -9.24
N ASP A 68 8.38 4.57 -10.03
CA ASP A 68 8.64 4.23 -11.42
C ASP A 68 10.05 3.62 -11.63
N GLY A 69 10.44 2.69 -10.75
CA GLY A 69 11.73 1.99 -10.77
C GLY A 69 12.92 2.77 -10.20
N LYS A 70 12.73 4.01 -9.72
CA LYS A 70 13.81 4.85 -9.16
C LYS A 70 13.67 5.01 -7.65
N VAL A 71 14.76 4.80 -6.92
CA VAL A 71 14.79 5.05 -5.47
C VAL A 71 14.56 6.54 -5.19
N VAL A 72 13.67 6.84 -4.24
CA VAL A 72 13.35 8.22 -3.83
C VAL A 72 13.73 8.47 -2.37
N GLN A 73 14.12 9.72 -2.08
CA GLN A 73 14.39 10.18 -0.71
C GLN A 73 13.13 10.71 -0.05
N MET A 74 13.04 10.54 1.26
CA MET A 74 11.88 10.96 2.05
C MET A 74 12.09 12.36 2.66
N PRO A 75 11.03 13.18 2.78
CA PRO A 75 9.71 12.97 2.21
C PRO A 75 9.71 13.18 0.69
N TYR A 76 8.86 12.45 -0.02
CA TYR A 76 8.66 12.60 -1.46
C TYR A 76 7.29 13.21 -1.74
N SER A 77 7.21 14.22 -2.62
CA SER A 77 5.95 14.84 -3.02
C SER A 77 5.96 15.19 -4.51
N HIS A 78 5.13 14.52 -5.30
CA HIS A 78 5.01 14.78 -6.73
C HIS A 78 3.69 14.25 -7.30
N MET A 79 3.14 14.93 -8.31
CA MET A 79 1.93 14.50 -9.06
C MET A 79 0.73 14.08 -8.19
N GLY A 80 0.57 14.72 -7.02
CA GLY A 80 -0.52 14.43 -6.10
C GLY A 80 -0.30 13.18 -5.25
N VAL A 81 0.92 12.63 -5.19
CA VAL A 81 1.37 11.62 -4.25
C VAL A 81 2.32 12.25 -3.23
N LEU A 82 2.09 11.99 -1.95
CA LEU A 82 2.95 12.35 -0.84
C LEU A 82 3.37 11.08 -0.08
N ILE A 83 4.67 10.84 0.03
CA ILE A 83 5.26 9.72 0.77
C ILE A 83 6.07 10.30 1.93
N GLN A 84 5.77 9.83 3.14
CA GLN A 84 6.44 10.24 4.36
C GLN A 84 6.85 9.01 5.16
N LYS A 85 8.04 9.07 5.74
CA LYS A 85 8.55 8.04 6.64
C LYS A 85 8.68 8.61 8.05
N SER A 86 8.11 7.90 9.01
CA SER A 86 8.34 8.11 10.43
C SER A 86 9.11 6.92 11.01
N ASN A 87 9.44 6.97 12.31
CA ASN A 87 10.10 5.84 12.98
C ASN A 87 9.20 4.60 13.08
N SER A 88 7.87 4.74 12.96
CA SER A 88 6.91 3.66 13.19
C SER A 88 6.13 3.24 11.95
N TYR A 89 6.07 4.07 10.91
CA TYR A 89 5.35 3.76 9.68
C TYR A 89 5.84 4.56 8.49
N LEU A 90 5.70 3.94 7.31
CA LEU A 90 5.64 4.61 6.03
C LEU A 90 4.18 5.00 5.74
N LYS A 91 3.95 6.24 5.32
CA LYS A 91 2.65 6.76 4.90
C LYS A 91 2.69 7.20 3.44
N VAL A 92 1.74 6.74 2.65
CA VAL A 92 1.48 7.23 1.28
C VAL A 92 0.11 7.88 1.24
N SER A 93 0.04 9.13 0.82
CA SER A 93 -1.19 9.90 0.67
C SER A 93 -1.34 10.31 -0.78
N SER A 94 -2.56 10.29 -1.32
CA SER A 94 -2.83 10.73 -2.69
C SER A 94 -3.95 11.77 -2.76
N LYS A 95 -3.94 12.58 -3.83
CA LYS A 95 -5.03 13.51 -4.19
C LYS A 95 -6.39 12.83 -4.36
N LEU A 96 -6.42 11.50 -4.51
CA LEU A 96 -7.65 10.69 -4.55
C LEU A 96 -8.32 10.53 -3.17
N GLY A 97 -7.75 11.10 -2.10
CA GLY A 97 -8.22 10.90 -0.74
C GLY A 97 -7.88 9.52 -0.17
N LEU A 98 -6.91 8.82 -0.77
CA LEU A 98 -6.40 7.54 -0.28
C LEU A 98 -5.18 7.77 0.62
N ASN A 99 -5.22 7.18 1.81
CA ASN A 99 -4.12 7.10 2.75
C ASN A 99 -3.75 5.62 2.97
N PHE A 100 -2.49 5.27 2.71
CA PHE A 100 -1.90 3.97 2.99
C PHE A 100 -0.86 4.13 4.10
N LEU A 101 -0.90 3.25 5.10
CA LEU A 101 0.11 3.16 6.16
C LEU A 101 0.64 1.74 6.23
N TRP A 102 1.94 1.58 6.43
CA TRP A 102 2.59 0.28 6.63
C TRP A 102 3.73 0.42 7.64
N ASN A 103 3.81 -0.51 8.58
CA ASN A 103 4.88 -0.58 9.58
C ASN A 103 6.20 -1.19 9.06
N GLU A 104 6.31 -1.42 7.75
CA GLU A 104 7.44 -2.13 7.11
C GLU A 104 7.60 -3.61 7.57
N GLU A 105 6.57 -4.17 8.22
CA GLU A 105 6.55 -5.56 8.71
C GLU A 105 5.26 -6.29 8.29
N ASP A 106 4.26 -6.37 9.17
CA ASP A 106 3.09 -7.24 9.03
C ASP A 106 1.75 -6.50 9.04
N ALA A 107 1.74 -5.21 9.37
CA ALA A 107 0.54 -4.42 9.56
C ALA A 107 0.48 -3.26 8.56
N LEU A 108 -0.59 -3.25 7.77
CA LEU A 108 -0.92 -2.13 6.90
C LEU A 108 -2.37 -1.70 7.09
N LEU A 109 -2.65 -0.47 6.67
CA LEU A 109 -3.97 0.14 6.73
C LEU A 109 -4.20 0.98 5.48
N VAL A 110 -5.33 0.76 4.81
CA VAL A 110 -5.84 1.63 3.75
C VAL A 110 -7.05 2.38 4.28
N ARG A 111 -7.05 3.70 4.16
CA ARG A 111 -8.21 4.56 4.38
C ARG A 111 -8.51 5.30 3.09
N LYS A 112 -9.78 5.30 2.69
CA LYS A 112 -10.29 6.09 1.58
C LYS A 112 -11.33 7.06 2.12
N HIS A 113 -11.14 8.35 1.86
CA HIS A 113 -12.16 9.34 2.14
C HIS A 113 -13.22 9.30 1.01
N PRO A 114 -14.52 9.42 1.33
CA PRO A 114 -15.55 9.61 0.31
C PRO A 114 -15.19 10.82 -0.56
N LYS A 115 -15.32 10.68 -1.89
CA LYS A 115 -15.39 11.86 -2.76
C LYS A 115 -16.69 12.58 -2.38
N HIS A 116 -16.63 13.90 -2.19
CA HIS A 116 -17.76 14.74 -1.83
C HIS A 116 -19.02 14.42 -2.63
#